data_AF-A0A640KQU1-F1
#
_entry.id   AF-A0A640KQU1-F1
#
_cell.length_a   1.000
_cell.length_b   1.000
_cell.length_c   1.000
_cell.angle_alpha   90.00
_cell.angle_beta   90.00
_cell.angle_gamma   90.00
#
_symmetry.space_group_name_H-M   'P 1'
#
loop_
_entity.id
_entity.type
_entity.pdbx_description
1 polymer ?
#
loop_
_entity_poly.entity_id
_entity_poly.type
_entity_poly.pdbx_seq_one_letter_code
_entity_poly.pdbx_strand_id
1 'polypeptide(L)'
;MPPSRFPLKRSSHTHDQKSPSPSTKAKRHLCSRTPQNRSQAKREQRNAKRAPLTAIHPARDSSSHPMTATPEMAEYCLRVIAQQLSAPDGPLVPLPSIPEEDSACFVTLTTLPRDRLRGCIGSLQPGDLKKDMRRLALAAAFQDSRFPKVREEELPTLRCCFSLLHTFEPCSAWNDWEIGKHGLIADYDGYSATYLPSVAEEQGWDHRETLVSLLEKAGFEGPVTDHVLRKVRLTRYQVSKAFRDYKDIATL
;
A
#
# COMPACT_ATOMS: atom_id res chain seq x y z
N MET A 1 -80.11 56.64 40.50
CA MET A 1 -80.12 55.21 40.09
C MET A 1 -78.74 54.63 40.29
N PRO A 2 -78.55 53.67 41.21
CA PRO A 2 -77.35 52.85 41.29
C PRO A 2 -77.65 51.46 40.66
N PRO A 3 -76.76 50.44 40.75
CA PRO A 3 -75.44 50.37 40.11
C PRO A 3 -75.21 48.97 39.45
N SER A 4 -73.95 48.63 39.13
CA SER A 4 -73.31 47.36 39.56
C SER A 4 -73.69 46.05 38.82
N ARG A 5 -72.90 44.96 38.71
CA ARG A 5 -71.52 44.53 39.04
C ARG A 5 -71.44 43.03 38.67
N PHE A 6 -70.24 42.56 38.30
CA PHE A 6 -69.57 41.30 38.73
C PHE A 6 -70.12 39.88 38.39
N PRO A 7 -69.27 38.82 38.48
CA PRO A 7 -69.20 37.70 37.54
C PRO A 7 -69.41 36.33 38.21
N LEU A 8 -69.30 35.23 37.44
CA LEU A 8 -69.31 33.85 37.95
C LEU A 8 -68.06 33.06 37.52
N LYS A 9 -67.62 32.21 38.47
CA LYS A 9 -66.40 31.39 38.51
C LYS A 9 -66.62 29.93 38.07
N ARG A 10 -65.48 29.22 37.93
CA ARG A 10 -65.16 27.78 38.16
C ARG A 10 -65.00 26.97 36.86
N SER A 11 -64.08 26.01 36.66
CA SER A 11 -62.76 25.55 37.18
C SER A 11 -62.68 24.02 36.94
N SER A 12 -61.45 23.47 36.87
CA SER A 12 -61.01 22.03 36.86
C SER A 12 -60.80 21.40 35.47
N HIS A 13 -59.74 20.61 35.17
CA HIS A 13 -58.64 19.99 35.95
C HIS A 13 -57.52 19.53 34.97
N THR A 14 -56.25 19.93 35.18
CA THR A 14 -55.04 19.12 35.54
C THR A 14 -54.44 18.16 34.49
N HIS A 15 -53.17 18.39 34.11
CA HIS A 15 -52.05 17.55 34.57
C HIS A 15 -50.67 18.22 34.43
N ASP A 16 -49.83 17.88 35.41
CA ASP A 16 -48.43 18.17 35.78
C ASP A 16 -47.40 18.48 34.67
N GLN A 17 -46.54 19.51 34.83
CA GLN A 17 -45.30 19.57 35.64
C GLN A 17 -44.26 18.51 35.22
N LYS A 18 -43.03 18.83 34.79
CA LYS A 18 -41.96 19.47 35.60
C LYS A 18 -40.75 19.88 34.72
N SER A 19 -40.28 21.12 34.90
CA SER A 19 -38.90 21.61 34.67
C SER A 19 -37.97 21.09 35.83
N PRO A 20 -36.63 21.36 35.94
CA PRO A 20 -35.82 22.42 35.30
C PRO A 20 -34.28 22.17 35.04
N SER A 21 -33.75 22.80 33.97
CA SER A 21 -32.52 23.65 33.92
C SER A 21 -31.09 23.07 34.24
N PRO A 22 -29.97 23.82 34.08
CA PRO A 22 -28.97 23.58 33.01
C PRO A 22 -27.51 23.39 33.50
N SER A 23 -26.62 22.80 32.69
CA SER A 23 -25.16 22.85 32.95
C SER A 23 -24.27 22.46 31.75
N THR A 24 -23.56 23.48 31.24
CA THR A 24 -22.11 23.54 30.95
C THR A 24 -21.46 22.74 29.80
N LYS A 25 -20.80 23.53 28.94
CA LYS A 25 -19.87 23.23 27.84
C LYS A 25 -18.85 22.10 28.12
N ALA A 26 -18.61 21.27 27.10
CA ALA A 26 -17.26 20.78 26.78
C ALA A 26 -17.14 20.48 25.27
N LYS A 27 -16.48 21.39 24.54
CA LYS A 27 -15.90 21.12 23.21
C LYS A 27 -14.78 20.08 23.40
N ARG A 28 -14.80 18.97 22.67
CA ARG A 28 -13.58 18.16 22.43
C ARG A 28 -13.49 17.79 20.96
N HIS A 29 -12.26 17.91 20.48
CA HIS A 29 -11.84 18.09 19.12
C HIS A 29 -12.12 16.90 18.20
N LEU A 30 -12.70 17.23 17.04
CA LEU A 30 -12.63 16.42 15.83
C LEU A 30 -11.14 16.36 15.42
N CYS A 31 -10.52 15.19 15.60
CA CYS A 31 -9.17 14.92 15.12
C CYS A 31 -9.24 14.78 13.59
N SER A 32 -8.99 15.87 12.89
CA SER A 32 -8.71 15.90 11.46
C SER A 32 -7.40 15.15 11.19
N ARG A 33 -7.49 13.86 10.83
CA ARG A 33 -6.34 13.12 10.28
C ARG A 33 -6.19 13.48 8.80
N THR A 34 -4.96 13.83 8.43
CA THR A 34 -4.54 14.42 7.17
C THR A 34 -4.72 13.48 5.95
N PRO A 35 -4.95 14.00 4.73
CA PRO A 35 -5.25 13.19 3.54
C PRO A 35 -4.04 12.54 2.84
N GLN A 36 -2.81 12.64 3.39
CA GLN A 36 -1.58 12.44 2.61
C GLN A 36 -1.18 10.97 2.36
N ASN A 37 -1.53 10.04 3.26
CA ASN A 37 -1.17 8.61 3.12
C ASN A 37 -1.96 7.86 2.04
N ARG A 38 -3.10 8.40 1.58
CA ARG A 38 -4.02 7.74 0.63
C ARG A 38 -3.44 7.57 -0.79
N SER A 39 -2.24 8.12 -1.04
CA SER A 39 -1.68 8.32 -2.38
C SER A 39 -0.57 7.34 -2.75
N GLN A 40 0.04 6.63 -1.79
CA GLN A 40 1.23 5.83 -2.03
C GLN A 40 0.91 4.42 -2.54
N ALA A 41 0.04 3.64 -1.88
CA ALA A 41 -0.27 2.28 -2.36
C ALA A 41 -1.02 2.31 -3.71
N LYS A 42 -1.94 3.26 -3.92
CA LYS A 42 -2.62 3.44 -5.22
C LYS A 42 -1.62 3.60 -6.38
N ARG A 43 -0.46 4.17 -6.11
CA ARG A 43 0.58 4.38 -7.13
C ARG A 43 1.48 3.17 -7.27
N GLU A 44 1.98 2.54 -6.21
CA GLU A 44 2.79 1.30 -6.32
C GLU A 44 2.03 0.19 -7.09
N GLN A 45 0.72 0.08 -6.88
CA GLN A 45 -0.16 -0.89 -7.54
C GLN A 45 -0.36 -0.71 -9.05
N ARG A 46 -0.20 0.50 -9.59
CA ARG A 46 -0.40 0.77 -11.02
C ARG A 46 0.67 0.07 -11.89
N ASN A 47 1.82 -0.27 -11.30
CA ASN A 47 2.93 -0.92 -11.98
C ASN A 47 2.81 -2.44 -12.10
N ALA A 48 1.97 -3.08 -11.29
CA ALA A 48 1.70 -4.52 -11.41
C ALA A 48 0.86 -4.89 -12.66
N LYS A 49 0.42 -3.90 -13.45
CA LYS A 49 -0.40 -4.12 -14.64
C LYS A 49 0.45 -4.06 -15.92
N ARG A 50 0.90 -5.22 -16.43
CA ARG A 50 1.07 -5.56 -17.87
C ARG A 50 1.92 -6.81 -18.20
N ALA A 51 2.07 -7.78 -17.30
CA ALA A 51 2.52 -9.11 -17.71
C ALA A 51 1.32 -10.08 -17.66
N PRO A 52 1.10 -10.95 -18.67
CA PRO A 52 0.27 -12.11 -18.46
C PRO A 52 0.93 -12.92 -17.33
N LEU A 53 0.27 -12.96 -16.18
CA LEU A 53 0.67 -13.78 -15.05
C LEU A 53 0.34 -15.22 -15.43
N THR A 54 1.21 -15.86 -16.23
CA THR A 54 1.22 -17.33 -16.32
C THR A 54 1.30 -17.84 -14.89
N ALA A 55 0.45 -18.82 -14.55
CA ALA A 55 0.24 -19.36 -13.21
C ALA A 55 1.50 -19.23 -12.35
N ILE A 56 1.40 -18.44 -11.27
CA ILE A 56 2.43 -18.38 -10.24
C ILE A 56 2.46 -19.78 -9.62
N HIS A 57 3.33 -20.63 -10.16
CA HIS A 57 3.66 -21.88 -9.52
C HIS A 57 4.35 -21.51 -8.22
N PRO A 58 3.87 -21.99 -7.06
CA PRO A 58 4.58 -21.77 -5.81
C PRO A 58 6.01 -22.27 -6.04
N ALA A 59 6.98 -21.36 -5.83
CA ALA A 59 8.38 -21.74 -5.80
C ALA A 59 8.52 -22.92 -4.81
N ARG A 60 9.30 -23.93 -5.21
CA ARG A 60 9.63 -25.11 -4.40
C ARG A 60 9.97 -24.68 -2.98
N ASP A 61 9.52 -25.48 -2.01
CA ASP A 61 9.94 -25.43 -0.60
C ASP A 61 11.41 -25.02 -0.48
N SER A 62 11.64 -23.76 -0.12
CA SER A 62 12.97 -23.23 0.21
C SER A 62 12.83 -22.45 1.51
N SER A 63 13.54 -22.93 2.53
CA SER A 63 13.88 -22.23 3.78
C SER A 63 12.73 -21.53 4.52
N SER A 64 12.37 -22.03 5.71
CA SER A 64 11.43 -21.40 6.66
C SER A 64 11.87 -20.02 7.23
N HIS A 65 12.88 -19.37 6.65
CA HIS A 65 13.38 -18.09 7.13
C HIS A 65 12.85 -16.95 6.24
N PRO A 66 12.11 -15.97 6.80
CA PRO A 66 11.62 -14.84 6.04
C PRO A 66 12.78 -14.02 5.48
N MET A 67 12.84 -13.90 4.14
CA MET A 67 13.79 -13.03 3.47
C MET A 67 13.61 -11.59 3.96
N THR A 68 14.71 -10.96 4.36
CA THR A 68 14.71 -9.62 4.93
C THR A 68 15.42 -8.65 4.00
N ALA A 69 14.75 -7.56 3.64
CA ALA A 69 15.36 -6.46 2.91
C ALA A 69 16.33 -5.72 3.83
N THR A 70 17.51 -5.36 3.34
CA THR A 70 18.52 -4.65 4.14
C THR A 70 18.73 -3.21 3.64
N PRO A 71 19.15 -2.27 4.51
CA PRO A 71 19.46 -0.91 4.08
C PRO A 71 20.53 -0.84 2.97
N GLU A 72 21.47 -1.77 2.97
CA GLU A 72 22.53 -1.88 1.97
C GLU A 72 21.97 -2.17 0.57
N MET A 73 20.85 -2.90 0.48
CA MET A 73 20.14 -3.11 -0.80
C MET A 73 19.54 -1.80 -1.32
N ALA A 74 18.95 -0.99 -0.45
CA ALA A 74 18.42 0.32 -0.82
C ALA A 74 19.53 1.32 -1.18
N GLU A 75 20.64 1.29 -0.46
CA GLU A 75 21.86 2.06 -0.79
C GLU A 75 22.43 1.66 -2.14
N TYR A 76 22.54 0.35 -2.42
CA TYR A 76 23.00 -0.14 -3.72
C TYR A 76 22.18 0.44 -4.87
N CYS A 77 20.85 0.44 -4.73
CA CYS A 77 19.95 1.02 -5.73
C CYS A 77 20.23 2.51 -5.96
N LEU A 78 20.44 3.28 -4.89
CA LEU A 78 20.77 4.70 -4.98
C LEU A 78 22.15 4.94 -5.64
N ARG A 79 23.17 4.16 -5.27
CA ARG A 79 24.51 4.23 -5.88
C ARG A 79 24.47 3.91 -7.38
N VAL A 80 23.69 2.91 -7.77
CA VAL A 80 23.46 2.57 -9.19
C VAL A 80 22.83 3.73 -9.95
N ILE A 81 21.81 4.38 -9.36
CA ILE A 81 21.12 5.52 -10.00
C ILE A 81 22.08 6.71 -10.13
N ALA A 82 22.83 7.04 -9.07
CA ALA A 82 23.79 8.14 -9.10
C ALA A 82 24.93 7.89 -10.09
N GLN A 83 25.49 6.67 -10.11
CA GLN A 83 26.48 6.29 -11.12
C GLN A 83 25.94 6.46 -12.54
N GLN A 84 24.70 6.05 -12.80
CA GLN A 84 24.11 6.20 -14.13
C GLN A 84 23.99 7.67 -14.59
N LEU A 85 23.90 8.61 -13.65
CA LEU A 85 23.81 10.05 -13.91
C LEU A 85 25.18 10.70 -14.09
N SER A 86 26.13 10.40 -13.19
CA SER A 86 27.41 11.12 -13.14
C SER A 86 28.56 10.39 -13.86
N ALA A 87 28.50 9.06 -13.98
CA ALA A 87 29.57 8.23 -14.56
C ALA A 87 29.03 6.91 -15.14
N PRO A 88 28.24 6.93 -16.24
CA PRO A 88 27.58 5.74 -16.78
C PRO A 88 28.55 4.65 -17.25
N ASP A 89 29.75 5.03 -17.67
CA ASP A 89 30.82 4.11 -18.11
C ASP A 89 31.77 3.71 -16.97
N GLY A 90 31.44 4.06 -15.72
CA GLY A 90 32.22 3.70 -14.54
C GLY A 90 32.19 2.20 -14.22
N PRO A 91 33.09 1.72 -13.35
CA PRO A 91 33.08 0.33 -12.91
C PRO A 91 31.78 -0.01 -12.19
N LEU A 92 31.24 -1.22 -12.37
CA LEU A 92 29.97 -1.61 -11.74
C LEU A 92 30.01 -1.40 -10.22
N VAL A 93 28.93 -0.81 -9.69
CA VAL A 93 28.73 -0.73 -8.23
C VAL A 93 28.78 -2.14 -7.64
N PRO A 94 29.63 -2.40 -6.62
CA PRO A 94 29.69 -3.69 -5.96
C PRO A 94 28.33 -4.07 -5.36
N LEU A 95 27.91 -5.32 -5.55
CA LEU A 95 26.70 -5.85 -4.92
C LEU A 95 26.90 -5.95 -3.40
N PRO A 96 25.87 -5.62 -2.59
CA PRO A 96 25.89 -5.91 -1.16
C PRO A 96 25.71 -7.42 -0.92
N SER A 97 25.77 -7.84 0.33
CA SER A 97 25.28 -9.17 0.71
C SER A 97 23.79 -9.25 0.44
N ILE A 98 23.37 -10.25 -0.35
CA ILE A 98 21.97 -10.47 -0.71
C ILE A 98 21.61 -11.95 -0.58
N PRO A 99 20.32 -12.28 -0.33
CA PRO A 99 19.84 -13.65 -0.39
C PRO A 99 20.19 -14.30 -1.73
N GLU A 100 20.56 -15.58 -1.69
CA GLU A 100 20.80 -16.37 -2.91
C GLU A 100 19.51 -16.87 -3.56
N GLU A 101 18.41 -16.81 -2.83
CA GLU A 101 17.09 -17.29 -3.25
C GLU A 101 16.43 -16.30 -4.23
N ASP A 102 15.75 -16.84 -5.24
CA ASP A 102 14.93 -16.04 -6.15
C ASP A 102 13.78 -15.40 -5.38
N SER A 103 13.55 -14.10 -5.60
CA SER A 103 12.53 -13.36 -4.86
C SER A 103 11.86 -12.30 -5.73
N ALA A 104 10.57 -12.08 -5.44
CA ALA A 104 9.82 -10.97 -6.01
C ALA A 104 10.18 -9.70 -5.25
N CYS A 105 10.49 -8.62 -5.97
CA CYS A 105 10.98 -7.40 -5.34
C CYS A 105 10.54 -6.13 -6.07
N PHE A 106 10.54 -5.02 -5.33
CA PHE A 106 10.24 -3.68 -5.84
C PHE A 106 11.28 -2.67 -5.36
N VAL A 107 11.66 -1.77 -6.25
CA VAL A 107 12.40 -0.56 -5.93
C VAL A 107 11.44 0.61 -6.00
N THR A 108 11.27 1.32 -4.88
CA THR A 108 10.45 2.52 -4.79
C THR A 108 11.35 3.71 -4.44
N LEU A 109 11.27 4.78 -5.24
CA LEU A 109 11.92 6.06 -5.00
C LEU A 109 10.89 7.07 -4.49
N THR A 110 11.22 7.79 -3.43
CA THR A 110 10.44 8.93 -2.94
C THR A 110 11.31 10.19 -2.83
N THR A 111 10.67 11.34 -2.94
CA THR A 111 11.28 12.66 -2.74
C THR A 111 10.97 13.18 -1.35
N LEU A 112 12.01 13.42 -0.57
CA LEU A 112 11.98 14.01 0.77
C LEU A 112 11.80 15.53 0.74
N PRO A 113 11.34 16.14 1.85
CA PRO A 113 10.91 15.51 3.11
C PRO A 113 9.46 15.02 3.10
N ARG A 114 8.75 15.17 1.97
CA ARG A 114 7.30 14.89 1.89
C ARG A 114 6.95 13.45 1.50
N ASP A 115 7.95 12.56 1.43
CA ASP A 115 7.84 11.17 0.98
C ASP A 115 6.98 11.00 -0.31
N ARG A 116 7.11 11.93 -1.26
CA ARG A 116 6.33 11.87 -2.50
C ARG A 116 6.90 10.81 -3.42
N LEU A 117 6.07 9.87 -3.89
CA LEU A 117 6.50 8.89 -4.88
C LEU A 117 7.13 9.58 -6.11
N ARG A 118 8.33 9.12 -6.46
CA ARG A 118 9.16 9.62 -7.57
C ARG A 118 9.44 8.57 -8.65
N GLY A 119 9.27 7.31 -8.31
CA GLY A 119 9.37 6.18 -9.22
C GLY A 119 9.13 4.89 -8.44
N CYS A 120 8.56 3.88 -9.06
CA CYS A 120 8.48 2.55 -8.46
C CYS A 120 8.45 1.54 -9.60
N ILE A 121 9.28 0.50 -9.56
CA ILE A 121 9.22 -0.61 -10.51
C ILE A 121 9.62 -1.89 -9.76
N GLY A 122 8.97 -3.00 -10.10
CA GLY A 122 9.23 -4.29 -9.48
C GLY A 122 8.58 -5.44 -10.24
N SER A 123 8.76 -6.64 -9.71
CA SER A 123 8.18 -7.89 -10.20
C SER A 123 7.52 -8.64 -9.06
N LEU A 124 6.39 -9.28 -9.35
CA LEU A 124 5.73 -10.24 -8.45
C LEU A 124 6.19 -11.68 -8.69
N GLN A 125 6.83 -11.91 -9.83
CA GLN A 125 7.45 -13.20 -10.11
C GLN A 125 8.82 -13.22 -9.46
N PRO A 126 9.15 -14.28 -8.69
CA PRO A 126 10.48 -14.48 -8.16
C PRO A 126 11.52 -14.45 -9.28
N GLY A 127 12.59 -13.69 -9.07
CA GLY A 127 13.71 -13.59 -10.01
C GLY A 127 15.03 -13.47 -9.28
N ASP A 128 16.10 -13.53 -10.06
CA ASP A 128 17.48 -13.41 -9.58
C ASP A 128 17.72 -11.99 -9.06
N LEU A 129 17.77 -11.84 -7.73
CA LEU A 129 17.96 -10.56 -7.07
C LEU A 129 19.25 -9.85 -7.50
N LYS A 130 20.33 -10.58 -7.82
CA LYS A 130 21.61 -9.99 -8.27
C LYS A 130 21.41 -9.21 -9.57
N LYS A 131 20.61 -9.76 -10.49
CA LYS A 131 20.28 -9.13 -11.77
C LYS A 131 19.19 -8.06 -11.60
N ASP A 132 18.19 -8.36 -10.80
CA ASP A 132 16.98 -7.53 -10.70
C ASP A 132 17.22 -6.23 -9.94
N MET A 133 18.04 -6.20 -8.89
CA MET A 133 18.27 -4.98 -8.12
C MET A 133 18.75 -3.81 -9.00
N ARG A 134 19.80 -4.02 -9.81
CA ARG A 134 20.31 -2.98 -10.71
C ARG A 134 19.26 -2.59 -11.75
N ARG A 135 18.67 -3.58 -12.41
CA ARG A 135 17.68 -3.38 -13.47
C ARG A 135 16.47 -2.60 -12.97
N LEU A 136 15.91 -2.98 -11.83
CA LEU A 136 14.74 -2.36 -11.23
C LEU A 136 15.05 -0.97 -10.67
N ALA A 137 16.24 -0.73 -10.11
CA ALA A 137 16.65 0.61 -9.68
C ALA A 137 16.70 1.59 -10.86
N LEU A 138 17.34 1.19 -11.97
CA LEU A 138 17.39 1.99 -13.19
C LEU A 138 15.99 2.19 -13.79
N ALA A 139 15.16 1.14 -13.80
CA ALA A 139 13.80 1.24 -14.30
C ALA A 139 12.94 2.20 -13.46
N ALA A 140 13.02 2.12 -12.13
CA ALA A 140 12.32 3.02 -11.22
C ALA A 140 12.73 4.49 -11.42
N ALA A 141 14.01 4.76 -11.68
CA ALA A 141 14.51 6.11 -11.90
C ALA A 141 14.23 6.67 -13.31
N PHE A 142 14.27 5.82 -14.34
CA PHE A 142 14.38 6.29 -15.73
C PHE A 142 13.33 5.74 -16.70
N GLN A 143 12.55 4.74 -16.29
CA GLN A 143 11.60 4.02 -17.16
C GLN A 143 10.17 3.99 -16.60
N ASP A 144 9.94 4.50 -15.38
CA ASP A 144 8.60 4.69 -14.85
C ASP A 144 7.87 5.81 -15.61
N SER A 145 7.08 5.43 -16.62
CA SER A 145 6.33 6.32 -17.53
C SER A 145 5.45 7.39 -16.86
N ARG A 146 5.19 7.29 -15.56
CA ARG A 146 4.38 8.26 -14.81
C ARG A 146 5.17 9.49 -14.38
N PHE A 147 6.50 9.41 -14.46
CA PHE A 147 7.40 10.45 -14.01
C PHE A 147 8.45 10.75 -15.09
N PRO A 148 8.93 12.00 -15.20
CA PRO A 148 10.14 12.29 -15.94
C PRO A 148 11.33 11.49 -15.36
N LYS A 149 12.35 11.24 -16.18
CA LYS A 149 13.61 10.65 -15.72
C LYS A 149 14.16 11.42 -14.52
N VAL A 150 14.66 10.72 -13.51
CA VAL A 150 15.39 11.33 -12.38
C VAL A 150 16.59 12.10 -12.90
N ARG A 151 16.83 13.28 -12.33
CA ARG A 151 17.99 14.13 -12.64
C ARG A 151 18.97 14.18 -11.46
N GLU A 152 20.21 14.55 -11.76
CA GLU A 152 21.29 14.63 -10.76
C GLU A 152 20.95 15.59 -9.62
N GLU A 153 20.29 16.71 -9.91
CA GLU A 153 19.93 17.71 -8.89
C GLU A 153 18.88 17.19 -7.90
N GLU A 154 18.17 16.11 -8.23
CA GLU A 154 17.18 15.48 -7.37
C GLU A 154 17.82 14.54 -6.34
N LEU A 155 19.02 14.01 -6.62
CA LEU A 155 19.68 12.98 -5.81
C LEU A 155 19.70 13.32 -4.31
N PRO A 156 20.08 14.53 -3.86
CA PRO A 156 20.14 14.87 -2.43
C PRO A 156 18.82 14.72 -1.68
N THR A 157 17.69 14.68 -2.39
CA THR A 157 16.34 14.56 -1.83
C THR A 157 15.72 13.18 -2.02
N LEU A 158 16.40 12.25 -2.69
CA LEU A 158 15.87 10.91 -2.93
C LEU A 158 16.03 10.01 -1.70
N ARG A 159 14.96 9.26 -1.44
CA ARG A 159 14.95 8.07 -0.59
C ARG A 159 14.61 6.86 -1.45
N CYS A 160 15.35 5.79 -1.26
CA CYS A 160 15.03 4.49 -1.84
C CYS A 160 14.43 3.59 -0.77
N CYS A 161 13.35 2.89 -1.13
CA CYS A 161 12.80 1.76 -0.42
C CYS A 161 12.99 0.51 -1.27
N PHE A 162 13.69 -0.48 -0.73
CA PHE A 162 13.79 -1.81 -1.31
C PHE A 162 12.80 -2.73 -0.61
N SER A 163 11.91 -3.36 -1.38
CA SER A 163 10.87 -4.26 -0.87
C SER A 163 11.11 -5.67 -1.39
N LEU A 164 11.24 -6.65 -0.48
CA LEU A 164 11.28 -8.08 -0.78
C LEU A 164 9.95 -8.73 -0.38
N LEU A 165 9.34 -9.46 -1.32
CA LEU A 165 8.16 -10.26 -1.06
C LEU A 165 8.59 -11.66 -0.62
N HIS A 166 7.98 -12.15 0.46
CA HIS A 166 8.32 -13.43 1.05
C HIS A 166 7.09 -14.12 1.65
N THR A 167 7.27 -15.37 2.06
CA THR A 167 6.23 -16.17 2.74
C THR A 167 4.96 -16.26 1.89
N PHE A 168 5.10 -16.75 0.66
CA PHE A 168 3.96 -16.99 -0.23
C PHE A 168 3.23 -18.26 0.21
N GLU A 169 1.97 -18.11 0.63
CA GLU A 169 1.17 -19.22 1.15
C GLU A 169 -0.20 -19.25 0.46
N PRO A 170 -0.69 -20.41 0.01
CA PRO A 170 -2.07 -20.52 -0.43
C PRO A 170 -3.01 -20.28 0.75
N CYS A 171 -4.02 -19.44 0.54
CA CYS A 171 -5.09 -19.24 1.52
C CYS A 171 -6.03 -20.44 1.52
N SER A 172 -6.42 -20.90 2.71
CA SER A 172 -7.41 -21.98 2.88
C SER A 172 -8.84 -21.53 2.58
N ALA A 173 -9.12 -20.23 2.71
CA ALA A 173 -10.39 -19.60 2.41
C ALA A 173 -10.18 -18.19 1.83
N TRP A 174 -11.21 -17.62 1.20
CA TRP A 174 -11.14 -16.30 0.57
C TRP A 174 -10.81 -15.17 1.56
N ASN A 175 -11.10 -15.36 2.85
CA ASN A 175 -10.81 -14.44 3.93
C ASN A 175 -9.65 -14.88 4.85
N ASP A 176 -8.88 -15.91 4.46
CA ASP A 176 -7.75 -16.43 5.22
C ASP A 176 -6.48 -15.58 5.02
N TRP A 177 -6.58 -14.31 5.42
CA TRP A 177 -5.49 -13.33 5.39
C TRP A 177 -5.80 -12.16 6.32
N GLU A 178 -4.81 -11.29 6.55
CA GLU A 178 -4.88 -10.21 7.54
C GLU A 178 -4.65 -8.87 6.83
N ILE A 179 -5.60 -7.95 6.98
CA ILE A 179 -5.56 -6.62 6.39
C ILE A 179 -4.38 -5.84 6.96
N GLY A 180 -3.63 -5.14 6.11
CA GLY A 180 -2.44 -4.38 6.48
C GLY A 180 -1.15 -5.22 6.58
N LYS A 181 -1.28 -6.53 6.75
CA LYS A 181 -0.15 -7.46 6.84
C LYS A 181 0.11 -8.25 5.56
N HIS A 182 -0.94 -8.80 4.95
CA HIS A 182 -0.82 -9.69 3.80
C HIS A 182 -1.12 -8.97 2.49
N GLY A 183 -0.21 -9.10 1.53
CA GLY A 183 -0.50 -8.89 0.12
C GLY A 183 -1.22 -10.11 -0.45
N LEU A 184 -1.94 -9.92 -1.55
CA LEU A 184 -2.76 -10.95 -2.18
C LEU A 184 -2.42 -11.10 -3.65
N ILE A 185 -2.38 -12.33 -4.13
CA ILE A 185 -2.49 -12.69 -5.53
C ILE A 185 -3.80 -13.45 -5.66
N ALA A 186 -4.68 -12.97 -6.53
CA ALA A 186 -5.89 -13.69 -6.90
C ALA A 186 -5.75 -14.28 -8.30
N ASP A 187 -6.26 -15.49 -8.44
CA ASP A 187 -6.47 -16.19 -9.70
C ASP A 187 -7.89 -16.75 -9.72
N TYR A 188 -8.65 -16.38 -10.75
CA TYR A 188 -9.99 -16.88 -10.99
C TYR A 188 -10.26 -16.90 -12.49
N ASP A 189 -10.53 -18.07 -13.07
CA ASP A 189 -10.95 -18.22 -14.47
C ASP A 189 -10.09 -17.48 -15.52
N GLY A 190 -8.76 -17.51 -15.34
CA GLY A 190 -7.81 -16.81 -16.21
C GLY A 190 -7.64 -15.31 -15.90
N TYR A 191 -8.43 -14.76 -14.99
CA TYR A 191 -8.23 -13.42 -14.42
C TYR A 191 -7.23 -13.48 -13.27
N SER A 192 -6.17 -12.66 -13.34
CA SER A 192 -5.21 -12.54 -12.26
C SER A 192 -4.86 -11.09 -11.94
N ALA A 193 -4.80 -10.78 -10.65
CA ALA A 193 -4.34 -9.50 -10.15
C ALA A 193 -3.70 -9.65 -8.77
N THR A 194 -2.95 -8.62 -8.37
CA THR A 194 -2.39 -8.52 -7.02
C THR A 194 -2.73 -7.21 -6.34
N TYR A 195 -2.74 -7.27 -5.01
CA TYR A 195 -2.59 -6.13 -4.12
C TYR A 195 -1.44 -6.34 -3.13
N LEU A 196 -0.73 -5.24 -2.83
CA LEU A 196 0.25 -5.18 -1.75
C LEU A 196 -0.45 -5.17 -0.37
N PRO A 197 0.26 -5.44 0.74
CA PRO A 197 -0.32 -5.42 2.09
C PRO A 197 -1.09 -4.14 2.45
N SER A 198 -0.57 -2.98 2.02
CA SER A 198 -1.13 -1.67 2.42
C SER A 198 -2.43 -1.31 1.72
N VAL A 199 -2.83 -2.02 0.66
CA VAL A 199 -3.92 -1.56 -0.22
C VAL A 199 -5.27 -1.57 0.48
N ALA A 200 -5.63 -2.71 1.07
CA ALA A 200 -6.93 -2.89 1.73
C ALA A 200 -7.06 -1.92 2.92
N GLU A 201 -6.01 -1.81 3.72
CA GLU A 201 -5.95 -0.90 4.88
C GLU A 201 -6.11 0.58 4.44
N GLU A 202 -5.37 1.03 3.41
CA GLU A 202 -5.45 2.42 2.94
C GLU A 202 -6.81 2.78 2.32
N GLN A 203 -7.53 1.80 1.75
CA GLN A 203 -8.88 2.03 1.25
C GLN A 203 -9.95 1.90 2.34
N GLY A 204 -9.63 1.28 3.48
CA GLY A 204 -10.60 0.91 4.49
C GLY A 204 -11.51 -0.23 4.02
N TRP A 205 -11.03 -1.08 3.12
CA TRP A 205 -11.78 -2.21 2.61
C TRP A 205 -11.74 -3.39 3.56
N ASP A 206 -12.87 -4.08 3.68
CA ASP A 206 -12.91 -5.41 4.28
C ASP A 206 -12.39 -6.50 3.31
N HIS A 207 -12.41 -7.76 3.75
CA HIS A 207 -11.95 -8.88 2.93
C HIS A 207 -12.74 -9.03 1.62
N ARG A 208 -14.05 -8.79 1.67
CA ARG A 208 -14.94 -9.00 0.52
C ARG A 208 -14.77 -7.88 -0.49
N GLU A 209 -14.79 -6.63 -0.02
CA GLU A 209 -14.54 -5.43 -0.83
C GLU A 209 -13.17 -5.50 -1.51
N THR A 210 -12.15 -5.99 -0.79
CA THR A 210 -10.81 -6.19 -1.35
C THR A 210 -10.84 -7.16 -2.52
N LEU A 211 -11.52 -8.31 -2.38
CA LEU A 211 -11.59 -9.30 -3.47
C LEU A 211 -12.43 -8.87 -4.65
N VAL A 212 -13.53 -8.15 -4.41
CA VAL A 212 -14.33 -7.53 -5.47
C VAL A 212 -13.44 -6.63 -6.31
N SER A 213 -12.78 -5.68 -5.65
CA SER A 213 -11.89 -4.72 -6.29
C SER A 213 -10.69 -5.39 -6.99
N LEU A 214 -10.17 -6.47 -6.40
CA LEU A 214 -9.05 -7.23 -6.98
C LEU A 214 -9.45 -7.97 -8.26
N LEU A 215 -10.65 -8.56 -8.31
CA LEU A 215 -11.17 -9.22 -9.52
C LEU A 215 -11.55 -8.20 -10.60
N GLU A 216 -12.19 -7.09 -10.24
CA GLU A 216 -12.43 -5.96 -11.16
C GLU A 216 -11.12 -5.44 -11.74
N LYS A 217 -10.07 -5.32 -10.91
CA LYS A 217 -8.73 -4.93 -11.33
C LYS A 217 -8.14 -5.90 -12.36
N ALA A 218 -8.43 -7.20 -12.22
CA ALA A 218 -8.03 -8.25 -13.15
C ALA A 218 -8.81 -8.23 -14.47
N GLY A 219 -9.90 -7.46 -14.55
CA GLY A 219 -10.77 -7.36 -15.72
C GLY A 219 -11.99 -8.27 -15.67
N PHE A 220 -12.31 -8.85 -14.50
CA PHE A 220 -13.54 -9.62 -14.33
C PHE A 220 -14.73 -8.65 -14.16
N GLU A 221 -15.74 -8.76 -15.02
CA GLU A 221 -16.90 -7.87 -15.05
C GLU A 221 -18.17 -8.50 -14.43
N GLY A 222 -18.08 -9.76 -13.98
CA GLY A 222 -19.22 -10.48 -13.40
C GLY A 222 -19.48 -10.17 -11.92
N PRO A 223 -20.64 -10.57 -11.36
CA PRO A 223 -20.93 -10.39 -9.95
C PRO A 223 -20.06 -11.32 -9.08
N VAL A 224 -19.40 -10.76 -8.06
CA VAL A 224 -18.60 -11.51 -7.09
C VAL A 224 -19.51 -12.10 -6.00
N THR A 225 -20.15 -13.22 -6.34
CA THR A 225 -21.00 -14.01 -5.44
C THR A 225 -20.19 -14.90 -4.51
N ASP A 226 -20.83 -15.51 -3.51
CA ASP A 226 -20.14 -16.45 -2.60
C ASP A 226 -19.60 -17.69 -3.35
N HIS A 227 -20.22 -18.07 -4.47
CA HIS A 227 -19.72 -19.13 -5.34
C HIS A 227 -18.41 -18.73 -6.02
N VAL A 228 -18.31 -17.48 -6.48
CA VAL A 228 -17.06 -16.92 -7.02
C VAL A 228 -16.01 -16.92 -5.93
N LEU A 229 -16.29 -16.34 -4.76
CA LEU A 229 -15.36 -16.26 -3.64
C LEU A 229 -14.77 -17.62 -3.24
N ARG A 230 -15.60 -18.68 -3.19
CA ARG A 230 -15.13 -20.05 -2.90
C ARG A 230 -14.24 -20.66 -3.99
N LYS A 231 -14.30 -20.15 -5.22
CA LYS A 231 -13.52 -20.63 -6.36
C LYS A 231 -12.27 -19.82 -6.65
N VAL A 232 -12.17 -18.59 -6.13
CA VAL A 232 -10.95 -17.78 -6.26
C VAL A 232 -9.82 -18.51 -5.56
N ARG A 233 -8.71 -18.76 -6.26
CA ARG A 233 -7.47 -19.18 -5.64
C ARG A 233 -6.73 -17.94 -5.16
N LEU A 234 -6.44 -17.90 -3.87
CA LEU A 234 -5.69 -16.82 -3.26
C LEU A 234 -4.35 -17.32 -2.76
N THR A 235 -3.32 -16.54 -3.01
CA THR A 235 -2.01 -16.67 -2.36
C THR A 235 -1.77 -15.39 -1.57
N ARG A 236 -1.52 -15.53 -0.27
CA ARG A 236 -1.08 -14.43 0.59
C ARG A 236 0.45 -14.37 0.63
N TYR A 237 0.99 -13.18 0.82
CA TYR A 237 2.42 -12.97 1.02
C TYR A 237 2.68 -11.79 1.95
N GLN A 238 3.89 -11.70 2.49
CA GLN A 238 4.35 -10.58 3.30
C GLN A 238 5.45 -9.80 2.57
N VAL A 239 5.73 -8.59 3.06
CA VAL A 239 6.76 -7.71 2.46
C VAL A 239 7.73 -7.25 3.54
N SER A 240 9.01 -7.52 3.35
CA SER A 240 10.10 -6.92 4.10
C SER A 240 10.57 -5.66 3.38
N LYS A 241 10.70 -4.53 4.10
CA LYS A 241 11.09 -3.24 3.54
C LYS A 241 12.32 -2.69 4.23
N ALA A 242 13.26 -2.17 3.46
CA ALA A 242 14.38 -1.38 3.95
C ALA A 242 14.49 -0.05 3.21
N PHE A 243 15.03 0.96 3.88
CA PHE A 243 15.08 2.32 3.39
C PHE A 243 16.49 2.90 3.51
N ARG A 244 16.87 3.74 2.54
CA ARG A 244 18.04 4.61 2.61
C ARG A 244 17.76 5.96 1.99
N ASP A 245 18.30 7.02 2.59
CA ASP A 245 18.29 8.37 2.03
C ASP A 245 19.61 8.60 1.31
N TYR A 246 19.57 9.24 0.14
CA TYR A 246 20.78 9.50 -0.64
C TYR A 246 21.80 10.35 0.13
N LYS A 247 21.32 11.34 0.88
CA LYS A 247 22.16 12.21 1.71
C LYS A 247 23.00 11.43 2.74
N ASP A 248 22.55 10.25 3.18
CA ASP A 248 23.25 9.46 4.20
C ASP A 248 24.40 8.64 3.60
N ILE A 249 24.43 8.47 2.27
CA ILE A 249 25.44 7.67 1.55
C ILE A 249 26.38 8.51 0.68
N ALA A 250 26.03 9.77 0.42
CA ALA A 250 26.83 10.69 -0.39
C ALA A 250 28.05 11.27 0.36
N THR A 251 28.29 10.83 1.61
CA THR A 251 29.31 11.41 2.51
C THR A 251 30.48 10.45 2.81
N LEU A 252 30.66 9.41 2.00
CA LEU A 252 31.75 8.41 2.10
C LEU A 252 32.50 8.32 0.78
#